data_AF-A0A812QWL4-F1
#
_entry.id   AF-A0A812QWL4-F1
#
_cell.length_a   1.000
_cell.length_b   1.000
_cell.length_c   1.000
_cell.angle_alpha   90.00
_cell.angle_beta   90.00
_cell.angle_gamma   90.00
#
_symmetry.space_group_name_H-M   'P 1'
#
loop_
_entity.id
_entity.type
_entity.pdbx_description
1 polymer ?
#
loop_
_entity_poly.entity_id
_entity_poly.type
_entity_poly.pdbx_seq_one_letter_code
_entity_poly.pdbx_strand_id
1 'polypeptide(L)'
;MFVLLCGYPPFFGDSDQEVLSKVKMGNFSFNPADWKNVSEDAKDLIRNLLKMNPRDRFTADQALQHEWIKLKAPKAQNVSLQSNFVDNLRGFRSQNKLKKAALHIIAGQLNEDQIKQLRDIFMMIDGNGDGYLTVNELKEGLSKAGLKDIPGDLLQIMQEVDSDGSGNIDYTEFLAATLDKRMYIQEDVCWSAFRVFDRNGDGKISMDELQQVLCNGDVEEVVGTKAIAELMLEVDGNGDGFIDFKEFMSMMRDHSKGGGGVAHSSA
;
A
#
# COMPACT_ATOMS: atom_id res chain seq x y z
N MET A 1 -13.66 16.42 8.34
CA MET A 1 -15.11 16.09 8.33
C MET A 1 -16.02 17.31 8.43
N PHE A 2 -15.96 18.13 9.51
CA PHE A 2 -16.85 19.30 9.67
C PHE A 2 -16.86 20.23 8.43
N VAL A 3 -15.67 20.62 7.96
CA VAL A 3 -15.51 21.46 6.76
C VAL A 3 -16.07 20.80 5.50
N LEU A 4 -15.91 19.48 5.34
CA LEU A 4 -16.39 18.76 4.16
C LEU A 4 -17.92 18.79 4.03
N LEU A 5 -18.64 18.88 5.16
CA LEU A 5 -20.10 18.83 5.20
C LEU A 5 -20.78 20.20 5.13
N CYS A 6 -20.10 21.28 5.50
CA CYS A 6 -20.68 22.63 5.52
C CYS A 6 -19.85 23.73 4.84
N GLY A 7 -18.61 23.44 4.44
CA GLY A 7 -17.73 24.36 3.72
C GLY A 7 -16.90 25.33 4.59
N TYR A 8 -17.03 25.30 5.92
CA TYR A 8 -16.29 26.19 6.82
C TYR A 8 -15.80 25.47 8.09
N PRO A 9 -14.74 25.94 8.76
CA PRO A 9 -14.21 25.30 9.96
C PRO A 9 -15.10 25.52 11.19
N PRO A 10 -15.13 24.57 12.15
CA PRO A 10 -15.94 24.69 13.37
C PRO A 10 -15.49 25.82 14.29
N PHE A 11 -14.23 26.26 14.17
CA PHE A 11 -13.66 27.39 14.87
C PHE A 11 -13.07 28.34 13.83
N PHE A 12 -13.59 29.56 13.75
CA PHE A 12 -13.17 30.60 12.81
C PHE A 12 -13.11 31.96 13.50
N GLY A 13 -12.29 32.86 12.99
CA GLY A 13 -12.10 34.22 13.50
C GLY A 13 -11.23 35.03 12.55
N ASP A 14 -11.14 36.33 12.78
CA ASP A 14 -10.43 37.26 11.89
C ASP A 14 -8.91 37.27 12.13
N SER A 15 -8.45 36.57 13.17
CA SER A 15 -7.03 36.38 13.51
C SER A 15 -6.77 35.02 14.15
N ASP A 16 -5.52 34.54 14.05
CA ASP A 16 -5.08 33.30 14.69
C ASP A 16 -5.30 33.29 16.21
N GLN A 17 -5.12 34.45 16.87
CA GLN A 17 -5.37 34.57 18.31
C GLN A 17 -6.84 34.32 18.67
N GLU A 18 -7.76 34.81 17.85
CA GLU A 18 -9.19 34.59 18.03
C GLU A 18 -9.56 33.12 17.77
N VAL A 19 -9.03 32.53 16.68
CA VAL A 19 -9.24 31.12 16.34
C VAL A 19 -8.75 30.21 17.48
N LEU A 20 -7.52 30.42 17.96
CA LEU A 20 -6.94 29.65 19.06
C LEU A 20 -7.74 29.80 20.36
N SER A 21 -8.28 30.99 20.63
CA SER A 21 -9.13 31.23 21.80
C SER A 21 -10.42 30.40 21.71
N LYS A 22 -11.06 30.35 20.52
CA LYS A 22 -12.27 29.54 20.30
C LYS A 22 -11.98 28.04 20.35
N VAL A 23 -10.84 27.59 19.82
CA VAL A 23 -10.37 26.19 19.94
C VAL A 23 -10.17 25.81 21.41
N LYS A 24 -9.57 26.69 22.22
CA LYS A 24 -9.39 26.48 23.66
C LYS A 24 -10.70 26.44 24.44
N MET A 25 -11.72 27.16 23.98
CA MET A 25 -13.06 27.09 24.57
C MET A 25 -13.80 25.81 24.18
N GLY A 26 -13.48 25.21 23.03
CA GLY A 26 -14.07 23.95 22.57
C GLY A 26 -15.54 24.03 22.14
N ASN A 27 -16.13 25.24 22.15
CA ASN A 27 -17.52 25.45 21.77
C ASN A 27 -17.63 25.59 20.25
N PHE A 28 -18.32 24.66 19.62
CA PHE A 28 -18.73 24.73 18.22
C PHE A 28 -20.24 24.46 18.12
N SER A 29 -20.85 24.86 17.01
CA SER A 29 -22.29 24.68 16.79
C SER A 29 -22.59 24.30 15.35
N PHE A 30 -23.65 23.53 15.16
CA PHE A 30 -24.19 23.24 13.84
C PHE A 30 -25.24 24.30 13.48
N ASN A 31 -24.86 25.28 12.65
CA ASN A 31 -25.81 26.30 12.18
C ASN A 31 -26.99 25.64 11.44
N PRO A 32 -28.25 25.79 11.88
CA PRO A 32 -29.39 25.14 11.26
C PRO A 32 -29.55 25.43 9.76
N ALA A 33 -29.14 26.61 9.29
CA ALA A 33 -29.24 26.98 7.87
C ALA A 33 -28.37 26.10 6.97
N ASP A 34 -27.14 25.81 7.41
CA ASP A 34 -26.13 25.07 6.64
C ASP A 34 -26.24 23.55 6.88
N TRP A 35 -26.67 23.16 8.10
CA TRP A 35 -26.68 21.78 8.57
C TRP A 35 -28.06 21.10 8.49
N LYS A 36 -29.07 21.75 7.90
CA LYS A 36 -30.44 21.20 7.74
C LYS A 36 -30.50 19.88 6.97
N ASN A 37 -29.62 19.70 5.98
CA ASN A 37 -29.61 18.54 5.09
C ASN A 37 -28.59 17.47 5.51
N VAL A 38 -27.85 17.72 6.58
CA VAL A 38 -26.85 16.78 7.11
C VAL A 38 -27.53 15.91 8.16
N SER A 39 -27.39 14.58 8.05
CA SER A 39 -28.02 13.63 8.97
C SER A 39 -27.52 13.80 10.40
N GLU A 40 -28.36 13.45 11.38
CA GLU A 40 -27.94 13.50 12.79
C GLU A 40 -26.79 12.54 13.09
N ASP A 41 -26.72 11.38 12.43
CA ASP A 41 -25.59 10.45 12.62
C ASP A 41 -24.24 11.08 12.22
N ALA A 42 -24.22 11.94 11.18
CA ALA A 42 -23.02 12.66 10.77
C ALA A 42 -22.60 13.68 11.83
N LYS A 43 -23.59 14.41 12.38
CA LYS A 43 -23.38 15.39 13.44
C LYS A 43 -22.94 14.70 14.73
N ASP A 44 -23.48 13.53 15.03
CA ASP A 44 -23.11 12.74 16.20
C ASP A 44 -21.65 12.28 16.14
N LEU A 45 -21.21 11.76 14.98
CA LEU A 45 -19.80 11.43 14.78
C LEU A 45 -18.89 12.64 15.01
N ILE A 46 -19.26 13.81 14.47
CA ILE A 46 -18.51 15.05 14.68
C ILE A 46 -18.46 15.44 16.16
N ARG A 47 -19.58 15.32 16.90
CA ARG A 47 -19.61 15.62 18.35
C ARG A 47 -18.62 14.74 19.09
N ASN A 48 -18.56 13.44 18.77
CA ASN A 48 -17.63 12.51 19.41
C ASN A 48 -16.17 12.73 19.00
N LEU A 49 -15.89 13.18 17.77
CA LEU A 49 -14.54 13.54 17.30
C LEU A 49 -14.03 14.88 17.85
N LEU A 50 -14.92 15.82 18.16
CA LEU A 50 -14.56 17.17 18.64
C LEU A 50 -14.74 17.34 20.16
N LYS A 51 -14.85 16.25 20.93
CA LYS A 51 -14.87 16.33 22.39
C LYS A 51 -13.59 16.99 22.92
N MET A 52 -13.79 17.94 23.83
CA MET A 52 -12.71 18.75 24.40
C MET A 52 -11.74 17.90 25.23
N ASN A 53 -12.28 16.99 26.05
CA ASN A 53 -11.49 16.03 26.80
C ASN A 53 -11.03 14.90 25.87
N PRO A 54 -9.70 14.71 25.67
CA PRO A 54 -9.19 13.65 24.80
C PRO A 54 -9.60 12.24 25.22
N ARG A 55 -9.87 12.00 26.52
CA ARG A 55 -10.28 10.67 27.02
C ARG A 55 -11.69 10.28 26.60
N ASP A 56 -12.55 11.27 26.36
CA ASP A 56 -13.94 11.04 25.96
C ASP A 56 -14.11 11.07 24.43
N ARG A 57 -13.08 11.58 23.73
CA ARG A 57 -13.02 11.69 22.27
C ARG A 57 -12.82 10.31 21.67
N PHE A 58 -13.52 10.06 20.57
CA PHE A 58 -13.34 8.80 19.84
C PHE A 58 -11.91 8.62 19.37
N THR A 59 -11.42 7.39 19.51
CA THR A 59 -10.25 6.90 18.77
C THR A 59 -10.59 6.77 17.29
N ALA A 60 -9.57 6.62 16.44
CA ALA A 60 -9.77 6.35 15.02
C ALA A 60 -10.65 5.10 14.81
N ASP A 61 -10.38 4.02 15.54
CA ASP A 61 -11.18 2.79 15.50
C ASP A 61 -12.64 3.01 15.90
N GLN A 62 -12.89 3.74 16.99
CA GLN A 62 -14.26 4.03 17.45
C GLN A 62 -15.02 4.87 16.41
N ALA A 63 -14.34 5.83 15.77
CA ALA A 63 -14.93 6.65 14.71
C ALA A 63 -15.24 5.85 13.45
N LEU A 64 -14.34 4.94 13.05
CA LEU A 64 -14.52 4.03 11.92
C LEU A 64 -15.70 3.09 12.15
N GLN A 65 -15.91 2.65 13.39
CA GLN A 65 -16.99 1.75 13.76
C GLN A 65 -18.37 2.44 13.92
N HIS A 66 -18.43 3.77 13.78
CA HIS A 66 -19.65 4.58 13.96
C HIS A 66 -20.68 4.34 12.85
N GLU A 67 -21.97 4.44 13.19
CA GLU A 67 -23.10 4.15 12.30
C GLU A 67 -23.05 4.94 10.99
N TRP A 68 -22.71 6.23 11.07
CA TRP A 68 -22.58 7.09 9.89
C TRP A 68 -21.54 6.58 8.88
N ILE A 69 -20.41 6.06 9.37
CA ILE A 69 -19.38 5.48 8.49
C ILE A 69 -19.86 4.13 7.97
N LYS A 70 -20.29 3.21 8.84
CA LYS A 70 -20.70 1.85 8.45
C LYS A 70 -21.87 1.78 7.47
N LEU A 71 -22.87 2.64 7.65
CA LEU A 71 -24.14 2.54 6.90
C LEU A 71 -24.23 3.51 5.72
N LYS A 72 -23.48 4.62 5.74
CA LYS A 72 -23.58 5.71 4.75
C LYS A 72 -22.28 5.98 3.98
N ALA A 73 -21.13 5.46 4.40
CA ALA A 73 -20.01 5.34 3.48
C ALA A 73 -20.43 4.40 2.34
N PRO A 74 -20.07 4.70 1.08
CA PRO A 74 -20.41 3.82 -0.03
C PRO A 74 -19.89 2.42 0.30
N LYS A 75 -20.82 1.47 0.52
CA LYS A 75 -20.48 0.06 0.48
C LYS A 75 -19.77 -0.12 -0.85
N ALA A 76 -18.49 -0.53 -0.82
CA ALA A 76 -17.79 -0.91 -2.02
C ALA A 76 -18.75 -1.78 -2.83
N GLN A 77 -19.06 -1.35 -4.06
CA GLN A 77 -19.92 -2.13 -4.94
C GLN A 77 -19.32 -3.53 -5.05
N ASN A 78 -20.12 -4.56 -5.37
CA ASN A 78 -19.59 -5.89 -5.66
C ASN A 78 -18.59 -5.79 -6.81
N VAL A 79 -17.31 -5.56 -6.51
CA VAL A 79 -16.20 -5.62 -7.46
C VAL A 79 -15.95 -7.09 -7.69
N SER A 80 -16.27 -7.56 -8.88
CA SER A 80 -15.85 -8.89 -9.30
C SER A 80 -14.32 -8.88 -9.36
N LEU A 81 -13.66 -9.74 -8.58
CA LEU A 81 -12.23 -9.97 -8.76
C LEU A 81 -12.00 -10.43 -10.19
N GLN A 82 -11.03 -9.82 -10.85
CA GLN A 82 -10.53 -10.34 -12.12
C GLN A 82 -9.83 -11.67 -11.83
N SER A 83 -10.00 -12.66 -12.71
CA SER A 83 -9.52 -14.04 -12.48
C SER A 83 -8.00 -14.16 -12.33
N ASN A 84 -7.25 -13.15 -12.77
CA ASN A 84 -5.78 -13.04 -12.69
C ASN A 84 -5.28 -12.56 -11.32
N PHE A 85 -6.14 -12.18 -10.38
CA PHE A 85 -5.74 -11.63 -9.07
C PHE A 85 -4.84 -12.59 -8.28
N VAL A 86 -5.24 -13.87 -8.20
CA VAL A 86 -4.46 -14.91 -7.51
C VAL A 86 -3.19 -15.24 -8.28
N ASP A 87 -3.22 -15.17 -9.61
CA ASP A 87 -2.05 -15.42 -10.45
C ASP A 87 -1.00 -14.32 -10.28
N ASN A 88 -1.41 -13.07 -10.08
CA ASN A 88 -0.50 -11.97 -9.78
C ASN A 88 0.17 -12.15 -8.40
N LEU A 89 -0.60 -12.51 -7.38
CA LEU A 89 -0.05 -12.82 -6.05
C LEU A 89 0.96 -13.99 -6.10
N ARG A 90 0.65 -15.05 -6.86
CA ARG A 90 1.59 -16.16 -7.10
C ARG A 90 2.78 -15.76 -7.98
N GLY A 91 2.60 -14.82 -8.90
CA GLY A 91 3.67 -14.28 -9.72
C GLY A 91 4.67 -13.49 -8.88
N PHE A 92 4.18 -12.74 -7.89
CA PHE A 92 5.00 -11.93 -6.97
C PHE A 92 5.99 -12.78 -6.18
N ARG A 93 5.57 -13.99 -5.76
CA ARG A 93 6.43 -14.99 -5.08
C ARG A 93 7.76 -15.23 -5.77
N SER A 94 7.74 -15.40 -7.09
CA SER A 94 8.93 -15.79 -7.83
C SER A 94 9.88 -14.62 -8.16
N GLN A 95 9.48 -13.38 -7.87
CA GLN A 95 10.31 -12.20 -8.16
C GLN A 95 11.46 -12.04 -7.17
N ASN A 96 12.60 -11.53 -7.64
CA ASN A 96 13.74 -11.23 -6.78
C ASN A 96 13.46 -10.02 -5.87
N LYS A 97 14.24 -9.88 -4.79
CA LYS A 97 14.02 -8.83 -3.77
C LYS A 97 14.09 -7.42 -4.35
N LEU A 98 14.99 -7.17 -5.31
CA LEU A 98 15.12 -5.87 -5.96
C LEU A 98 13.85 -5.49 -6.70
N LYS A 99 13.29 -6.42 -7.48
CA LYS A 99 12.03 -6.20 -8.20
C LYS A 99 10.85 -6.01 -7.25
N LYS A 100 10.77 -6.76 -6.15
CA LYS A 100 9.74 -6.55 -5.12
C LYS A 100 9.81 -5.15 -4.52
N ALA A 101 11.01 -4.69 -4.15
CA ALA A 101 11.21 -3.34 -3.64
C ALA A 101 10.88 -2.25 -4.68
N ALA A 102 11.26 -2.45 -5.94
CA ALA A 102 10.90 -1.56 -7.04
C ALA A 102 9.37 -1.49 -7.23
N LEU A 103 8.67 -2.62 -7.21
CA LEU A 103 7.20 -2.65 -7.30
C LEU A 103 6.53 -1.98 -6.11
N HIS A 104 7.08 -2.11 -4.91
CA HIS A 104 6.59 -1.41 -3.72
C HIS A 104 6.73 0.12 -3.85
N ILE A 105 7.89 0.59 -4.33
CA ILE A 105 8.10 2.02 -4.63
C ILE A 105 7.12 2.52 -5.69
N ILE A 106 6.93 1.75 -6.77
CA ILE A 106 5.98 2.10 -7.83
C ILE A 106 4.57 2.17 -7.27
N ALA A 107 4.14 1.17 -6.49
CA ALA A 107 2.82 1.13 -5.88
C ALA A 107 2.53 2.38 -5.05
N GLY A 108 3.51 2.87 -4.28
CA GLY A 108 3.39 4.11 -3.50
C GLY A 108 3.37 5.40 -4.34
N GLN A 109 3.73 5.35 -5.62
CA GLN A 109 3.79 6.51 -6.52
C GLN A 109 2.64 6.58 -7.53
N LEU A 110 1.86 5.50 -7.69
CA LEU A 110 0.71 5.48 -8.60
C LEU A 110 -0.41 6.39 -8.12
N ASN A 111 -1.12 7.01 -9.06
CA ASN A 111 -2.22 7.91 -8.72
C ASN A 111 -3.53 7.16 -8.43
N GLU A 112 -4.48 7.85 -7.79
CA GLU A 112 -5.75 7.28 -7.33
C GLU A 112 -6.58 6.68 -8.48
N ASP A 113 -6.54 7.28 -9.68
CA ASP A 113 -7.27 6.79 -10.86
C ASP A 113 -6.70 5.46 -11.38
N GLN A 114 -5.37 5.31 -11.37
CA GLN A 114 -4.68 4.08 -11.80
C GLN A 114 -4.98 2.91 -10.86
N ILE A 115 -5.09 3.17 -9.56
CA ILE A 115 -5.24 2.11 -8.54
C ILE A 115 -6.66 1.96 -8.01
N LYS A 116 -7.64 2.73 -8.52
CA LYS A 116 -9.02 2.75 -8.00
C LYS A 116 -9.63 1.35 -7.84
N GLN A 117 -9.49 0.50 -8.86
CA GLN A 117 -10.04 -0.87 -8.79
C GLN A 117 -9.35 -1.71 -7.71
N LEU A 118 -8.03 -1.62 -7.59
CA LEU A 118 -7.27 -2.33 -6.57
C LEU A 118 -7.59 -1.81 -5.16
N ARG A 119 -7.80 -0.50 -5.03
CA ARG A 119 -8.26 0.14 -3.79
C ARG A 119 -9.64 -0.36 -3.36
N ASP A 120 -10.59 -0.41 -4.29
CA ASP A 120 -11.95 -0.88 -4.00
C ASP A 120 -11.93 -2.36 -3.59
N ILE A 121 -11.04 -3.18 -4.18
CA ILE A 121 -10.82 -4.57 -3.76
C ILE A 121 -10.21 -4.61 -2.35
N PHE A 122 -9.15 -3.85 -2.08
CA PHE A 122 -8.52 -3.80 -0.76
C PHE A 122 -9.54 -3.46 0.32
N MET A 123 -10.32 -2.39 0.13
CA MET A 123 -11.36 -1.96 1.08
C MET A 123 -12.51 -2.96 1.24
N MET A 124 -12.76 -3.80 0.24
CA MET A 124 -13.75 -4.88 0.36
C MET A 124 -13.22 -6.03 1.21
N ILE A 125 -11.93 -6.33 1.11
CA ILE A 125 -11.25 -7.40 1.85
C ILE A 125 -10.99 -6.97 3.29
N ASP A 126 -10.57 -5.71 3.49
CA ASP A 126 -10.35 -5.06 4.78
C ASP A 126 -11.69 -4.82 5.49
N GLY A 127 -12.21 -5.87 6.12
CA GLY A 127 -13.54 -5.86 6.74
C GLY A 127 -13.61 -5.01 8.01
N ASN A 128 -12.48 -4.79 8.68
CA ASN A 128 -12.42 -3.99 9.90
C ASN A 128 -12.05 -2.51 9.61
N GLY A 129 -11.44 -2.24 8.46
CA GLY A 129 -11.05 -0.93 7.95
C GLY A 129 -9.78 -0.35 8.59
N ASP A 130 -8.93 -1.18 9.19
CA ASP A 130 -7.71 -0.78 9.90
C ASP A 130 -6.53 -0.47 8.95
N GLY A 131 -6.69 -0.75 7.65
CA GLY A 131 -5.66 -0.53 6.63
C GLY A 131 -4.66 -1.66 6.50
N TYR A 132 -4.91 -2.81 7.15
CA TYR A 132 -4.11 -4.02 7.08
C TYR A 132 -4.99 -5.21 6.69
N LEU A 133 -4.40 -6.19 6.01
CA LEU A 133 -5.09 -7.43 5.65
C LEU A 133 -4.49 -8.59 6.43
N THR A 134 -5.29 -9.15 7.32
CA THR A 134 -4.98 -10.42 7.96
C THR A 134 -5.24 -11.60 7.02
N VAL A 135 -4.69 -12.78 7.36
CA VAL A 135 -4.94 -14.02 6.60
C VAL A 135 -6.43 -14.35 6.52
N ASN A 136 -7.16 -14.07 7.60
CA ASN A 136 -8.58 -14.34 7.67
C ASN A 136 -9.38 -13.37 6.78
N GLU A 137 -9.07 -12.07 6.83
CA GLU A 137 -9.71 -11.07 5.97
C GLU A 137 -9.45 -11.35 4.50
N LEU A 138 -8.21 -11.68 4.12
CA LEU A 138 -7.88 -12.06 2.75
C LEU A 138 -8.67 -13.30 2.30
N LYS A 139 -8.72 -14.34 3.13
CA LYS A 139 -9.46 -15.57 2.84
C LYS A 139 -10.96 -15.32 2.67
N GLU A 140 -11.56 -14.55 3.57
CA GLU A 140 -12.97 -14.18 3.51
C GLU A 140 -13.28 -13.27 2.33
N GLY A 141 -12.45 -12.26 2.09
CA GLY A 141 -12.60 -11.30 1.01
C GLY A 141 -12.51 -11.96 -0.37
N LEU A 142 -11.53 -12.84 -0.58
CA LEU A 142 -11.41 -13.65 -1.81
C LEU A 142 -12.65 -14.51 -2.05
N SER A 143 -13.19 -15.14 -0.98
CA SER A 143 -14.42 -15.94 -1.06
C SER A 143 -15.64 -15.08 -1.41
N LYS A 144 -15.80 -13.93 -0.75
CA LYS A 144 -16.91 -12.97 -0.99
C LYS A 144 -16.87 -12.41 -2.41
N ALA A 145 -15.69 -12.20 -2.96
CA ALA A 145 -15.51 -11.67 -4.30
C ALA A 145 -15.60 -12.73 -5.43
N GLY A 146 -16.00 -13.96 -5.10
CA GLY A 146 -16.42 -14.97 -6.07
C GLY A 146 -15.37 -16.01 -6.48
N LEU A 147 -14.20 -16.03 -5.83
CA LEU A 147 -13.24 -17.13 -6.00
C LEU A 147 -13.76 -18.36 -5.27
N LYS A 148 -14.08 -19.41 -6.05
CA LYS A 148 -14.64 -20.66 -5.53
C LYS A 148 -13.63 -21.49 -4.73
N ASP A 149 -12.35 -21.38 -5.07
CA ASP A 149 -11.27 -22.14 -4.46
C ASP A 149 -10.21 -21.18 -3.91
N ILE A 150 -10.10 -21.15 -2.57
CA ILE A 150 -9.01 -20.45 -1.90
C ILE A 150 -7.71 -21.23 -2.12
N PRO A 151 -6.61 -20.58 -2.52
CA PRO A 151 -5.31 -21.22 -2.65
C PRO A 151 -4.88 -21.91 -1.34
N GLY A 152 -4.53 -23.20 -1.40
CA GLY A 152 -3.99 -23.90 -0.23
C GLY A 152 -2.65 -23.35 0.25
N ASP A 153 -1.94 -22.64 -0.64
CA ASP A 153 -0.69 -21.94 -0.41
C ASP A 153 -0.85 -20.47 0.01
N LEU A 154 -2.08 -20.01 0.32
CA LEU A 154 -2.36 -18.60 0.65
C LEU A 154 -1.50 -18.06 1.79
N LEU A 155 -1.27 -18.86 2.84
CA LEU A 155 -0.44 -18.44 3.98
C LEU A 155 1.02 -18.20 3.58
N GLN A 156 1.54 -19.02 2.65
CA GLN A 156 2.88 -18.84 2.10
C GLN A 156 2.94 -17.63 1.18
N ILE A 157 1.91 -17.41 0.36
CA ILE A 157 1.79 -16.20 -0.47
C ILE A 157 1.86 -14.95 0.40
N MET A 158 1.13 -14.93 1.53
CA MET A 158 1.12 -13.77 2.42
C MET A 158 2.48 -13.49 3.05
N GLN A 159 3.15 -14.52 3.57
CA GLN A 159 4.50 -14.38 4.12
C GLN A 159 5.53 -13.83 3.12
N GLU A 160 5.28 -13.99 1.82
CA GLU A 160 6.19 -13.51 0.77
C GLU A 160 5.82 -12.13 0.21
N VAL A 161 4.59 -11.67 0.48
CA VAL A 161 4.09 -10.32 0.16
C VAL A 161 4.42 -9.36 1.29
N ASP A 162 4.23 -9.80 2.54
CA ASP A 162 4.64 -9.15 3.78
C ASP A 162 6.16 -8.94 3.78
N SER A 163 6.57 -7.78 3.28
CA SER A 163 7.95 -7.42 3.01
C SER A 163 8.65 -6.91 4.27
N ASP A 164 7.89 -6.34 5.20
CA ASP A 164 8.39 -5.84 6.48
C ASP A 164 8.30 -6.88 7.62
N GLY A 165 7.61 -8.01 7.40
CA GLY A 165 7.48 -9.10 8.36
C GLY A 165 6.53 -8.77 9.51
N SER A 166 5.64 -7.80 9.33
CA SER A 166 4.65 -7.38 10.33
C SER A 166 3.61 -8.46 10.63
N GLY A 167 3.48 -9.48 9.77
CA GLY A 167 2.51 -10.55 9.84
C GLY A 167 1.15 -10.19 9.23
N ASN A 168 1.00 -8.97 8.72
CA ASN A 168 -0.17 -8.49 7.99
C ASN A 168 0.28 -7.88 6.66
N ILE A 169 -0.64 -7.75 5.70
CA ILE A 169 -0.33 -7.08 4.43
C ILE A 169 -0.87 -5.66 4.49
N ASP A 170 0.00 -4.66 4.33
CA ASP A 170 -0.43 -3.27 4.23
C ASP A 170 -0.96 -2.91 2.82
N TYR A 171 -1.53 -1.70 2.70
CA TYR A 171 -2.07 -1.21 1.44
C TYR A 171 -1.07 -1.20 0.27
N THR A 172 0.16 -0.75 0.52
CA THR A 172 1.22 -0.62 -0.50
C THR A 172 1.75 -2.00 -0.90
N GLU A 173 1.91 -2.92 0.06
CA GLU A 173 2.29 -4.31 -0.19
C GLU A 173 1.24 -5.05 -1.02
N PHE A 174 -0.03 -4.87 -0.68
CA PHE A 174 -1.14 -5.41 -1.45
C PHE A 174 -1.11 -4.89 -2.89
N LEU A 175 -0.93 -3.58 -3.09
CA LEU A 175 -0.81 -3.00 -4.41
C LEU A 175 0.39 -3.60 -5.16
N ALA A 176 1.58 -3.59 -4.57
CA ALA A 176 2.81 -4.12 -5.18
C ALA A 176 2.64 -5.57 -5.67
N ALA A 177 1.94 -6.40 -4.90
CA ALA A 177 1.70 -7.80 -5.23
C ALA A 177 0.57 -8.04 -6.26
N THR A 178 -0.33 -7.08 -6.44
CA THR A 178 -1.52 -7.23 -7.29
C THR A 178 -1.50 -6.36 -8.55
N LEU A 179 -0.52 -5.46 -8.68
CA LEU A 179 -0.35 -4.58 -9.82
C LEU A 179 -0.26 -5.35 -11.15
N ASP A 180 -1.06 -4.91 -12.13
CA ASP A 180 -0.94 -5.42 -13.49
C ASP A 180 0.39 -4.95 -14.10
N LYS A 181 1.08 -5.87 -14.76
CA LYS A 181 2.35 -5.61 -15.44
C LYS A 181 2.32 -4.39 -16.36
N ARG A 182 1.21 -4.17 -17.07
CA ARG A 182 1.03 -3.02 -17.98
C ARG A 182 1.08 -1.67 -17.26
N MET A 183 0.85 -1.65 -15.95
CA MET A 183 0.87 -0.44 -15.13
C MET A 183 2.30 -0.04 -14.74
N TYR A 184 3.21 -0.99 -14.58
CA TYR A 184 4.57 -0.70 -14.07
C TYR A 184 5.68 -0.85 -15.11
N ILE A 185 5.48 -1.51 -16.26
CA ILE A 185 6.53 -1.63 -17.30
C ILE A 185 6.71 -0.36 -18.15
N GLN A 186 5.98 0.71 -17.84
CA GLN A 186 6.09 2.00 -18.52
C GLN A 186 7.42 2.66 -18.12
N GLU A 187 8.10 3.25 -19.10
CA GLU A 187 9.48 3.72 -18.92
C GLU A 187 9.57 4.84 -17.87
N ASP A 188 8.61 5.75 -17.85
CA ASP A 188 8.47 6.83 -16.87
C ASP A 188 8.26 6.31 -15.43
N VAL A 189 7.44 5.27 -15.28
CA VAL A 189 7.18 4.61 -13.99
C VAL A 189 8.41 3.86 -13.49
N CYS A 190 9.13 3.16 -14.37
CA CYS A 190 10.38 2.52 -13.98
C CYS A 190 11.47 3.53 -13.63
N TRP A 191 11.52 4.68 -14.33
CA TRP A 191 12.47 5.75 -14.01
C TRP A 191 12.23 6.34 -12.63
N SER A 192 10.97 6.52 -12.22
CA SER A 192 10.65 7.07 -10.90
C SER A 192 11.07 6.13 -9.77
N ALA A 193 10.98 4.81 -9.99
CA ALA A 193 11.51 3.81 -9.07
C ALA A 193 13.04 3.76 -9.08
N PHE A 194 13.66 3.76 -10.26
CA PHE A 194 15.12 3.72 -10.42
C PHE A 194 15.81 4.86 -9.65
N ARG A 195 15.26 6.08 -9.72
CA ARG A 195 15.79 7.26 -9.00
C ARG A 195 15.70 7.18 -7.48
N VAL A 196 14.88 6.28 -6.94
CA VAL A 196 14.86 6.04 -5.49
C VAL A 196 16.06 5.18 -5.07
N PHE A 197 16.51 4.28 -5.96
CA PHE A 197 17.72 3.50 -5.75
C PHE A 197 19.00 4.30 -6.08
N ASP A 198 19.03 5.01 -7.21
CA ASP A 198 20.14 5.88 -7.60
C ASP A 198 20.14 7.17 -6.77
N ARG A 199 20.72 7.11 -5.57
CA ARG A 199 20.70 8.21 -4.59
C ARG A 199 21.65 9.33 -4.98
N ASN A 200 22.75 9.00 -5.64
CA ASN A 200 23.77 9.98 -6.03
C ASN A 200 23.46 10.64 -7.39
N GLY A 201 22.58 10.05 -8.20
CA GLY A 201 22.10 10.59 -9.47
C GLY A 201 23.06 10.39 -10.64
N ASP A 202 23.97 9.42 -10.58
CA ASP A 202 24.94 9.12 -11.64
C ASP A 202 24.37 8.24 -12.76
N GLY A 203 23.11 7.82 -12.65
CA GLY A 203 22.39 7.06 -13.67
C GLY A 203 22.62 5.55 -13.59
N LYS A 204 23.20 5.05 -12.50
CA LYS A 204 23.45 3.62 -12.24
C LYS A 204 23.27 3.32 -10.76
N ILE A 205 22.84 2.10 -10.43
CA ILE A 205 22.66 1.69 -9.04
C ILE A 205 23.89 0.92 -8.60
N SER A 206 24.60 1.42 -7.60
CA SER A 206 25.73 0.72 -6.97
C SER A 206 25.28 -0.31 -5.93
N MET A 207 26.19 -1.23 -5.56
CA MET A 207 25.94 -2.21 -4.50
C MET A 207 25.59 -1.54 -3.16
N ASP A 208 26.26 -0.42 -2.84
CA ASP A 208 26.02 0.34 -1.60
C ASP A 208 24.64 0.99 -1.60
N GLU A 209 24.20 1.55 -2.72
CA GLU A 209 22.86 2.13 -2.88
C GLU A 209 21.77 1.07 -2.80
N LEU A 210 22.01 -0.08 -3.44
CA LEU A 210 21.12 -1.24 -3.36
C LEU A 210 20.98 -1.74 -1.92
N GLN A 211 22.08 -1.81 -1.17
CA GLN A 211 22.08 -2.17 0.24
C GLN A 211 21.27 -1.17 1.08
N GLN A 212 21.49 0.12 0.88
CA GLN A 212 20.80 1.16 1.65
C GLN A 212 19.29 1.13 1.47
N VAL A 213 18.79 0.81 0.26
CA VAL A 213 17.35 0.74 0.03
C VAL A 213 16.74 -0.58 0.51
N LEU A 214 17.46 -1.70 0.35
CA LEU A 214 16.94 -3.03 0.71
C LEU A 214 17.14 -3.41 2.19
N CYS A 215 18.03 -2.74 2.92
CA CYS A 215 18.36 -3.04 4.32
C CYS A 215 17.94 -1.95 5.30
N ASN A 216 16.89 -1.18 5.00
CA ASN A 216 16.27 -0.28 5.99
C ASN A 216 15.56 -1.08 7.10
N GLY A 217 16.35 -1.59 8.05
CA GLY A 217 15.92 -2.30 9.26
C GLY A 217 17.15 -2.79 10.03
N ASP A 218 17.13 -2.68 11.36
CA ASP A 218 18.25 -2.91 12.32
C ASP A 218 18.78 -4.36 12.39
N VAL A 219 19.10 -5.00 11.25
CA VAL A 219 19.71 -6.33 11.19
C VAL A 219 20.83 -6.35 10.14
N GLU A 220 21.92 -5.62 10.42
CA GLU A 220 23.24 -5.85 9.82
C GLU A 220 23.92 -7.02 10.59
N GLU A 221 24.67 -7.95 10.00
CA GLU A 221 25.93 -7.65 9.28
C GLU A 221 26.40 -8.77 8.32
N VAL A 222 25.73 -9.93 8.20
CA VAL A 222 26.32 -11.06 7.43
C VAL A 222 25.40 -11.70 6.39
N VAL A 223 24.07 -11.61 6.57
CA VAL A 223 23.10 -12.22 5.65
C VAL A 223 22.71 -11.27 4.51
N GLY A 224 22.71 -9.95 4.76
CA GLY A 224 22.35 -8.93 3.78
C GLY A 224 23.32 -8.84 2.61
N THR A 225 24.63 -8.75 2.88
CA THR A 225 25.66 -8.53 1.85
C THR A 225 25.76 -9.65 0.83
N LYS A 226 25.63 -10.91 1.28
CA LYS A 226 25.64 -12.06 0.36
C LYS A 226 24.39 -12.12 -0.52
N ALA A 227 23.22 -11.84 0.05
CA ALA A 227 21.97 -11.78 -0.71
C ALA A 227 21.98 -10.62 -1.73
N ILE A 228 22.57 -9.48 -1.38
CA ILE A 228 22.71 -8.33 -2.29
C ILE A 228 23.68 -8.65 -3.42
N ALA A 229 24.80 -9.31 -3.13
CA ALA A 229 25.75 -9.74 -4.17
C ALA A 229 25.09 -10.72 -5.15
N GLU A 230 24.28 -11.67 -4.67
CA GLU A 230 23.51 -12.59 -5.51
C GLU A 230 22.50 -11.83 -6.39
N LEU A 231 21.78 -10.84 -5.85
CA LEU A 231 20.86 -9.98 -6.62
C LEU A 231 21.59 -9.17 -7.69
N MET A 232 22.79 -8.66 -7.38
CA MET A 232 23.61 -7.92 -8.33
C MET A 232 23.95 -8.81 -9.53
N LEU A 233 24.42 -10.03 -9.26
CA LEU A 233 24.76 -11.01 -10.30
C LEU A 233 23.57 -11.46 -11.16
N GLU A 234 22.35 -11.39 -10.63
CA GLU A 234 21.14 -11.72 -11.39
C GLU A 234 20.73 -10.63 -12.39
N VAL A 235 21.11 -9.37 -12.15
CA VAL A 235 20.58 -8.20 -12.88
C VAL A 235 21.67 -7.48 -13.68
N ASP A 236 22.89 -7.41 -13.16
CA ASP A 236 24.08 -6.88 -13.84
C ASP A 236 24.46 -7.80 -15.01
N GLY A 237 23.96 -7.46 -16.20
CA GLY A 237 24.12 -8.28 -17.40
C GLY A 237 25.47 -8.05 -18.08
N ASN A 238 26.11 -6.92 -17.80
CA ASN A 238 27.37 -6.52 -18.42
C ASN A 238 28.60 -6.81 -17.51
N GLY A 239 28.39 -7.07 -16.23
CA GLY A 239 29.42 -7.42 -15.24
C GLY A 239 30.25 -6.23 -14.75
N ASP A 240 29.76 -5.00 -14.85
CA ASP A 240 30.48 -3.78 -14.45
C ASP A 240 30.34 -3.46 -12.95
N GLY A 241 29.53 -4.24 -12.23
CA GLY A 241 29.28 -4.05 -10.80
C GLY A 241 28.27 -2.95 -10.49
N PHE A 242 27.51 -2.50 -11.49
CA PHE A 242 26.42 -1.55 -11.37
C PHE A 242 25.17 -2.08 -12.08
N ILE A 243 24.01 -1.51 -11.78
CA ILE A 243 22.77 -1.77 -12.52
C ILE A 243 22.38 -0.49 -13.25
N ASP A 244 22.50 -0.49 -14.57
CA ASP A 244 22.04 0.62 -15.40
C ASP A 244 20.50 0.57 -15.60
N PHE A 245 19.94 1.65 -16.14
CA PHE A 245 18.48 1.71 -16.34
C PHE A 245 17.96 0.63 -17.33
N LYS A 246 18.75 0.20 -18.31
CA LYS A 246 18.34 -0.85 -19.26
C LYS A 246 18.28 -2.20 -18.56
N GLU A 247 19.26 -2.51 -17.72
CA GLU A 247 19.29 -3.72 -16.89
C GLU A 247 18.13 -3.74 -15.91
N PHE A 248 17.87 -2.63 -15.22
CA PHE A 248 16.70 -2.46 -14.36
C PHE A 248 15.39 -2.68 -15.13
N MET A 249 15.24 -2.07 -16.31
CA MET A 249 14.07 -2.28 -17.18
C MET A 249 13.92 -3.73 -17.65
N SER A 250 15.02 -4.42 -17.93
CA SER A 250 15.01 -5.84 -18.31
C SER A 250 14.47 -6.69 -17.16
N MET A 251 14.97 -6.46 -15.94
CA MET A 251 14.49 -7.13 -14.72
C MET A 251 12.98 -6.88 -14.50
N MET A 252 12.50 -5.64 -14.67
CA MET A 252 11.08 -5.32 -14.52
C MET A 252 10.21 -6.04 -15.56
N ARG A 253 10.73 -6.23 -16.79
CA ARG A 253 10.03 -6.90 -17.89
C ARG A 253 10.09 -8.42 -17.83
N ASP A 254 11.12 -9.02 -17.24
CA ASP A 254 11.26 -10.47 -17.20
C ASP A 254 10.37 -11.13 -16.15
N HIS A 255 9.88 -12.33 -16.46
CA HIS A 255 9.33 -13.22 -15.45
C HIS A 255 10.51 -14.04 -14.94
N SER A 256 10.88 -13.86 -13.69
CA SER A 256 11.83 -14.69 -12.95
C SER A 256 11.84 -16.15 -13.43
N LYS A 257 12.87 -16.52 -14.22
CA LYS A 257 13.26 -17.91 -14.42
C LYS A 257 14.03 -18.37 -13.17
N GLY A 258 13.31 -18.61 -12.08
CA GLY A 258 13.85 -19.35 -10.95
C GLY A 258 13.77 -20.84 -11.22
N GLY A 259 14.86 -21.45 -11.68
CA GLY A 259 14.94 -22.90 -11.86
C GLY A 259 16.02 -23.34 -12.83
N GLY A 260 17.27 -23.42 -12.35
CA GLY A 260 18.36 -24.08 -13.06
C GLY A 260 18.02 -25.55 -13.30
N GLY A 261 17.63 -25.88 -14.52
CA GLY A 261 17.61 -27.25 -15.02
C GLY A 261 19.06 -27.70 -15.21
N VAL A 262 19.56 -28.49 -14.26
CA VAL A 262 20.82 -29.22 -14.40
C VAL A 262 20.69 -30.09 -15.65
N ALA A 263 21.50 -29.77 -16.66
CA ALA A 263 21.69 -30.62 -17.82
C ALA A 263 22.30 -31.94 -17.34
N HIS A 264 21.48 -32.98 -17.22
CA HIS A 264 21.99 -34.35 -17.20
C HIS A 264 22.51 -34.67 -18.59
N SER A 265 23.83 -34.54 -18.76
CA SER A 265 24.58 -35.21 -19.82
C SER A 265 24.54 -36.71 -19.54
N SER A 266 23.70 -37.43 -20.27
CA SER A 266 23.82 -38.89 -20.40
C SER A 266 24.89 -39.20 -21.44
N ALA A 267 25.96 -39.82 -20.97
CA ALA A 267 26.75 -40.76 -21.75
C ALA A 267 26.08 -42.14 -21.68
#